data_AF-A0A9E7AB89-F1
#
_entry.id   AF-A0A9E7AB89-F1
#
_cell.length_a   1.000
_cell.length_b   1.000
_cell.length_c   1.000
_cell.angle_alpha   90.00
_cell.angle_beta   90.00
_cell.angle_gamma   90.00
#
_symmetry.space_group_name_H-M   'P 1'
#
loop_
_entity.id
_entity.type
_entity.pdbx_description
1 polymer ?
#
loop_
_entity_poly.entity_id
_entity_poly.type
_entity_poly.pdbx_seq_one_letter_code
_entity_poly.pdbx_strand_id
1 'polypeptide(L)'
;MSKKEASKHAGATANEVEEKPVPQEDPKTQDKSPQEDDEQESRIPLEEMSSRQIGEKGEEIAAKYLIKRGYKIIQTNWTCQIGEVDIVAQDGDNVVLVEVKTRRILNKDDSIMPELAVNKAKQEKYRTLALMYAALHPALTSIRFDVVAINLVAPSTASLRHLIGAFSWDEQ
;
A
#
# COMPACT_ATOMS: atom_id res chain seq x y z
N MET A 1 44.19 23.78 -39.67
CA MET A 1 44.18 22.84 -40.83
C MET A 1 45.20 21.75 -40.56
N SER A 2 44.73 20.54 -40.24
CA SER A 2 44.94 19.29 -40.98
C SER A 2 46.37 18.75 -41.14
N LYS A 3 46.59 17.57 -40.50
CA LYS A 3 47.15 16.31 -41.05
C LYS A 3 48.67 16.31 -41.35
N LYS A 4 49.45 15.22 -41.30
CA LYS A 4 49.33 13.76 -41.01
C LYS A 4 50.79 13.20 -40.97
N GLU A 5 50.91 11.89 -40.71
CA GLU A 5 52.04 10.92 -40.94
C GLU A 5 52.58 10.36 -39.60
N ALA A 6 52.41 9.09 -39.17
CA ALA A 6 52.47 7.73 -39.77
C ALA A 6 53.87 7.42 -40.37
N SER A 7 54.60 6.33 -40.11
CA SER A 7 54.28 4.97 -39.63
C SER A 7 55.57 4.11 -39.47
N LYS A 8 55.44 2.93 -38.80
CA LYS A 8 56.20 1.65 -38.93
C LYS A 8 57.58 1.52 -38.23
N HIS A 9 58.01 0.39 -37.64
CA HIS A 9 57.74 -1.07 -37.78
C HIS A 9 58.09 -1.80 -36.45
N ALA A 10 57.30 -2.75 -35.95
CA ALA A 10 57.27 -4.22 -36.20
C ALA A 10 58.17 -5.06 -35.28
N GLY A 11 57.60 -6.14 -34.70
CA GLY A 11 58.32 -7.18 -33.97
C GLY A 11 57.40 -8.01 -33.07
N ALA A 12 56.98 -9.18 -33.58
CA ALA A 12 56.11 -10.14 -32.91
C ALA A 12 56.91 -11.19 -32.12
N THR A 13 56.32 -11.72 -31.04
CA THR A 13 56.47 -13.12 -30.62
C THR A 13 55.24 -13.57 -29.85
N ALA A 14 54.70 -14.73 -30.24
CA ALA A 14 53.59 -15.45 -29.63
C ALA A 14 54.02 -16.27 -28.40
N ASN A 15 53.06 -16.58 -27.52
CA ASN A 15 52.98 -17.78 -26.66
C ASN A 15 51.53 -17.84 -26.14
N GLU A 16 50.69 -18.73 -26.67
CA GLU A 16 50.32 -20.04 -26.11
C GLU A 16 49.33 -19.97 -24.93
N VAL A 17 48.05 -20.08 -25.33
CA VAL A 17 46.93 -20.88 -24.81
C VAL A 17 47.02 -21.42 -23.37
N GLU A 18 46.11 -20.95 -22.53
CA GLU A 18 45.48 -21.77 -21.49
C GLU A 18 44.00 -21.36 -21.34
N GLU A 19 43.11 -22.01 -22.10
CA GLU A 19 41.67 -21.96 -21.86
C GLU A 19 41.37 -22.71 -20.56
N LYS A 20 40.81 -22.00 -19.58
CA LYS A 20 40.20 -22.61 -18.40
C LYS A 20 38.69 -22.74 -18.58
N PRO A 21 38.10 -23.83 -18.06
CA PRO A 21 36.91 -24.44 -18.63
C PRO A 21 35.63 -23.69 -18.30
N VAL A 22 34.71 -23.69 -19.27
CA VAL A 22 33.30 -23.36 -19.11
C VAL A 22 32.67 -24.30 -18.08
N PRO A 23 32.10 -23.79 -16.97
CA PRO A 23 31.29 -24.62 -16.09
C PRO A 23 29.99 -25.01 -16.79
N GLN A 24 29.77 -26.31 -16.83
CA GLN A 24 28.65 -27.01 -17.44
C GLN A 24 27.31 -26.59 -16.82
N GLU A 25 26.29 -26.42 -17.66
CA GLU A 25 24.89 -26.38 -17.26
C GLU A 25 24.47 -27.77 -16.77
N ASP A 26 23.85 -27.83 -15.58
CA ASP A 26 22.84 -28.81 -15.13
C ASP A 26 22.49 -28.52 -13.64
N PRO A 27 21.30 -28.87 -13.10
CA PRO A 27 19.98 -29.07 -13.70
C PRO A 27 18.90 -28.19 -13.02
N LYS A 28 17.70 -28.15 -13.61
CA LYS A 28 16.43 -27.62 -13.07
C LYS A 28 16.35 -27.56 -11.53
N THR A 29 16.49 -26.38 -10.95
CA THR A 29 16.04 -26.10 -9.58
C THR A 29 14.65 -25.48 -9.65
N GLN A 30 13.67 -26.38 -9.63
CA GLN A 30 12.36 -26.25 -8.98
C GLN A 30 11.82 -24.83 -8.79
N ASP A 31 10.81 -24.55 -9.60
CA ASP A 31 9.63 -23.75 -9.27
C ASP A 31 9.40 -23.70 -7.75
N LYS A 32 9.89 -22.63 -7.09
CA LYS A 32 9.48 -22.34 -5.73
C LYS A 32 8.11 -21.68 -5.84
N SER A 33 7.10 -22.54 -5.83
CA SER A 33 5.75 -22.24 -5.36
C SER A 33 5.78 -21.13 -4.30
N PRO A 34 4.92 -20.10 -4.38
CA PRO A 34 4.79 -19.11 -3.33
C PRO A 34 4.59 -19.85 -2.02
N GLN A 35 5.56 -19.71 -1.10
CA GLN A 35 5.48 -20.33 0.19
C GLN A 35 4.23 -19.78 0.88
N GLU A 36 3.33 -20.71 1.19
CA GLU A 36 2.17 -20.52 2.04
C GLU A 36 2.72 -20.13 3.42
N ASP A 37 2.94 -18.83 3.63
CA ASP A 37 3.30 -18.31 4.94
C ASP A 37 2.07 -18.44 5.85
N ASP A 38 2.04 -19.55 6.59
CA ASP A 38 1.47 -19.75 7.93
C ASP A 38 0.44 -18.72 8.41
N GLU A 39 -0.73 -18.68 7.80
CA GLU A 39 -1.92 -18.06 8.41
C GLU A 39 -2.59 -19.06 9.36
N GLN A 40 -1.91 -19.34 10.48
CA GLN A 40 -2.57 -19.82 11.69
C GLN A 40 -3.18 -18.62 12.44
N GLU A 41 -3.83 -17.72 11.72
CA GLU A 41 -4.61 -16.64 12.30
C GLU A 41 -5.80 -17.28 13.00
N SER A 42 -5.99 -16.99 14.29
CA SER A 42 -7.10 -17.51 15.07
C SER A 42 -8.41 -17.16 14.36
N ARG A 43 -9.00 -18.16 13.69
CA ARG A 43 -10.26 -18.01 12.95
C ARG A 43 -11.41 -17.93 13.94
N ILE A 44 -11.45 -16.85 14.72
CA ILE A 44 -12.65 -16.46 15.44
C ILE A 44 -13.73 -16.32 14.36
N PRO A 45 -14.84 -17.07 14.44
CA PRO A 45 -15.95 -16.89 13.51
C PRO A 45 -16.33 -15.41 13.45
N LEU A 46 -16.70 -14.90 12.27
CA LEU A 46 -17.08 -13.49 12.12
C LEU A 46 -18.22 -13.12 13.10
N GLU A 47 -19.05 -14.10 13.46
CA GLU A 47 -20.15 -14.03 14.42
C GLU A 47 -19.73 -13.71 15.85
N GLU A 48 -18.53 -14.11 16.23
CA GLU A 48 -17.98 -13.99 17.57
C GLU A 48 -17.02 -12.79 17.68
N MET A 49 -16.66 -12.17 16.57
CA MET A 49 -15.81 -10.98 16.57
C MET A 49 -16.52 -9.78 17.19
N SER A 50 -15.85 -9.11 18.11
CA SER A 50 -16.26 -7.81 18.63
C SER A 50 -16.14 -6.72 17.57
N SER A 51 -16.86 -5.61 17.73
CA SER A 51 -16.75 -4.45 16.82
C SER A 51 -15.32 -3.92 16.70
N ARG A 52 -14.52 -4.04 17.77
CA ARG A 52 -13.11 -3.65 17.76
C ARG A 52 -12.28 -4.55 16.83
N GLN A 53 -12.43 -5.87 16.95
CA GLN A 53 -11.74 -6.83 16.08
C GLN A 53 -12.15 -6.68 14.62
N ILE A 54 -13.43 -6.37 14.36
CA ILE A 54 -13.91 -6.04 13.01
C ILE A 54 -13.22 -4.77 12.47
N GLY A 55 -13.06 -3.74 13.29
CA GLY A 55 -12.33 -2.52 12.94
C GLY A 55 -10.86 -2.81 12.59
N GLU A 56 -10.14 -3.46 13.51
CA GLU A 56 -8.72 -3.84 13.35
C GLU A 56 -8.51 -4.70 12.09
N LYS A 57 -9.39 -5.68 11.84
CA LYS A 57 -9.33 -6.51 10.62
C LYS A 57 -9.55 -5.69 9.35
N GLY A 58 -10.44 -4.72 9.41
CA GLY A 58 -10.69 -3.79 8.32
C GLY A 58 -9.50 -2.90 7.99
N GLU A 59 -8.87 -2.31 9.01
CA GLU A 59 -7.65 -1.51 8.86
C GLU A 59 -6.52 -2.32 8.23
N GLU A 60 -6.34 -3.58 8.68
CA GLU A 60 -5.36 -4.50 8.11
C GLU A 60 -5.61 -4.77 6.61
N ILE A 61 -6.86 -5.08 6.24
CA ILE A 61 -7.26 -5.31 4.85
C ILE A 61 -7.07 -4.04 4.01
N ALA A 62 -7.44 -2.88 4.53
CA ALA A 62 -7.28 -1.60 3.86
C ALA A 62 -5.80 -1.29 3.61
N ALA A 63 -4.93 -1.46 4.60
CA ALA A 63 -3.50 -1.24 4.47
C ALA A 63 -2.89 -2.19 3.42
N LYS A 64 -3.20 -3.50 3.49
CA LYS A 64 -2.76 -4.49 2.49
C LYS A 64 -3.24 -4.12 1.07
N TYR A 65 -4.47 -3.67 0.94
CA TYR A 65 -5.03 -3.21 -0.33
C TYR A 65 -4.30 -1.98 -0.88
N LEU A 66 -4.07 -0.96 -0.05
CA LEU A 66 -3.38 0.27 -0.45
C LEU A 66 -1.94 0.00 -0.89
N ILE A 67 -1.20 -0.85 -0.16
CA ILE A 67 0.15 -1.28 -0.55
C ILE A 67 0.15 -1.93 -1.93
N LYS A 68 -0.79 -2.87 -2.18
CA LYS A 68 -0.94 -3.52 -3.50
C LYS A 68 -1.29 -2.52 -4.62
N ARG A 69 -1.86 -1.37 -4.29
CA ARG A 69 -2.18 -0.28 -5.23
C ARG A 69 -1.04 0.73 -5.40
N GLY A 70 0.10 0.53 -4.73
CA GLY A 70 1.30 1.37 -4.86
C GLY A 70 1.41 2.47 -3.81
N TYR A 71 0.51 2.51 -2.82
CA TYR A 71 0.61 3.46 -1.72
C TYR A 71 1.72 3.02 -0.77
N LYS A 72 2.44 3.99 -0.21
CA LYS A 72 3.32 3.75 0.94
C LYS A 72 2.57 4.05 2.22
N ILE A 73 2.40 3.07 3.10
CA ILE A 73 1.84 3.31 4.43
C ILE A 73 2.87 4.09 5.25
N ILE A 74 2.48 5.27 5.74
CA ILE A 74 3.29 6.09 6.64
C ILE A 74 3.03 5.64 8.07
N GLN A 75 1.75 5.54 8.45
CA GLN A 75 1.33 5.16 9.79
C GLN A 75 -0.11 4.64 9.77
N THR A 76 -0.40 3.62 10.58
CA THR A 76 -1.76 3.21 10.93
C THR A 76 -2.11 3.72 12.32
N ASN A 77 -3.38 4.02 12.56
CA ASN A 77 -3.92 4.51 13.83
C ASN A 77 -3.13 5.72 14.35
N TRP A 78 -2.95 6.70 13.47
CA TRP A 78 -2.31 7.96 13.84
C TRP A 78 -3.24 8.74 14.76
N THR A 79 -2.76 9.08 15.95
CA THR A 79 -3.54 9.78 16.98
C THR A 79 -2.91 11.13 17.31
N CYS A 80 -3.76 12.10 17.62
CA CYS A 80 -3.39 13.41 18.12
C CYS A 80 -4.43 13.90 19.12
N GLN A 81 -4.24 15.09 19.69
CA GLN A 81 -5.11 15.62 20.75
C GLN A 81 -6.59 15.74 20.36
N ILE A 82 -6.90 15.87 19.07
CA ILE A 82 -8.26 16.11 18.57
C ILE A 82 -8.93 14.86 17.97
N GLY A 83 -8.21 13.73 17.88
CA GLY A 83 -8.74 12.50 17.33
C GLY A 83 -7.69 11.65 16.61
N GLU A 84 -8.17 10.79 15.73
CA GLU A 84 -7.38 9.76 15.07
C GLU A 84 -7.70 9.69 13.57
N VAL A 85 -6.73 9.18 12.82
CA VAL A 85 -6.84 8.79 11.41
C VAL A 85 -6.42 7.32 11.30
N ASP A 86 -7.29 6.50 10.72
CA ASP A 86 -7.09 5.04 10.65
C ASP A 86 -5.82 4.70 9.86
N ILE A 87 -5.63 5.32 8.69
CA ILE A 87 -4.42 5.14 7.89
C ILE A 87 -3.95 6.47 7.31
N VAL A 88 -2.67 6.77 7.53
CA VAL A 88 -1.93 7.81 6.82
C VAL A 88 -1.01 7.13 5.80
N ALA A 89 -1.18 7.47 4.53
CA ALA A 89 -0.43 6.89 3.42
C ALA A 89 0.13 7.97 2.50
N GLN A 90 1.03 7.58 1.60
CA GLN A 90 1.56 8.42 0.53
C GLN A 90 1.17 7.82 -0.82
N ASP A 91 0.65 8.68 -1.70
CA ASP A 91 0.26 8.39 -3.08
C ASP A 91 0.84 9.46 -4.02
N GLY A 92 1.99 9.14 -4.62
CA GLY A 92 2.83 10.11 -5.31
C GLY A 92 3.23 11.25 -4.36
N ASP A 93 2.89 12.48 -4.75
CA ASP A 93 3.18 13.69 -3.97
C ASP A 93 2.14 14.00 -2.89
N ASN A 94 1.07 13.20 -2.79
CA ASN A 94 0.00 13.42 -1.83
C ASN A 94 0.23 12.60 -0.57
N VAL A 95 0.08 13.24 0.59
CA VAL A 95 -0.28 12.53 1.82
C VAL A 95 -1.78 12.27 1.79
N VAL A 96 -2.18 11.07 2.15
CA VAL A 96 -3.56 10.62 2.10
C VAL A 96 -4.00 10.23 3.51
N LEU A 97 -5.01 10.92 4.02
CA LEU A 97 -5.70 10.53 5.25
C LEU A 97 -6.89 9.66 4.86
N VAL A 98 -6.87 8.40 5.31
CA VAL A 98 -7.86 7.40 4.92
C VAL A 98 -8.72 7.04 6.13
N GLU A 99 -10.02 7.19 5.98
CA GLU A 99 -11.02 6.60 6.88
C GLU A 99 -11.35 5.19 6.39
N VAL A 100 -11.34 4.22 7.30
CA VAL A 100 -11.74 2.83 7.04
C VAL A 100 -13.11 2.57 7.65
N LYS A 101 -14.05 2.11 6.82
CA LYS A 101 -15.41 1.76 7.24
C LYS A 101 -15.63 0.28 7.04
N THR A 102 -15.70 -0.46 8.15
CA THR A 102 -15.84 -1.91 8.11
C THR A 102 -17.19 -2.34 8.65
N ARG A 103 -17.86 -3.22 7.91
CA ARG A 103 -19.10 -3.87 8.36
C ARG A 103 -18.98 -5.37 8.14
N ARG A 104 -19.56 -6.14 9.06
CA ARG A 104 -19.80 -7.57 8.86
C ARG A 104 -21.12 -7.79 8.13
N ILE A 105 -21.10 -8.59 7.08
CA ILE A 105 -22.28 -8.99 6.32
C ILE A 105 -22.73 -10.36 6.80
N LEU A 106 -23.92 -10.40 7.40
CA LEU A 106 -24.49 -11.61 7.97
C LEU A 106 -25.40 -12.37 7.00
N ASN A 107 -25.99 -11.67 6.02
CA ASN A 107 -26.86 -12.23 5.01
C ASN A 107 -26.54 -11.64 3.63
N LYS A 108 -26.80 -12.38 2.55
CA LYS A 108 -26.51 -11.91 1.17
C LYS A 108 -27.23 -10.61 0.79
N ASP A 109 -28.38 -10.33 1.40
CA ASP A 109 -29.15 -9.12 1.15
C ASP A 109 -28.52 -7.85 1.77
N ASP A 110 -27.58 -8.00 2.71
CA ASP A 110 -26.80 -6.90 3.31
C ASP A 110 -25.58 -6.51 2.44
N SER A 111 -25.50 -6.93 1.18
CA SER A 111 -24.37 -6.66 0.27
C SER A 111 -24.14 -5.18 -0.06
N ILE A 112 -24.99 -4.27 0.43
CA ILE A 112 -24.79 -2.83 0.30
C ILE A 112 -23.47 -2.44 0.96
N MET A 113 -22.61 -1.74 0.22
CA MET A 113 -21.33 -1.25 0.73
C MET A 113 -21.54 -0.27 1.89
N PRO A 114 -20.64 -0.24 2.89
CA PRO A 114 -20.67 0.77 3.94
C PRO A 114 -20.73 2.16 3.32
N GLU A 115 -21.48 3.05 3.96
CA GLU A 115 -21.71 4.41 3.45
C GLU A 115 -20.36 5.09 3.18
N LEU A 116 -20.04 5.28 1.90
CA LEU A 116 -18.82 5.97 1.48
C LEU A 116 -18.88 7.46 1.78
N ALA A 117 -20.08 8.01 1.88
CA ALA A 117 -20.28 9.41 2.22
C ALA A 117 -19.77 9.66 3.64
N VAL A 118 -18.95 10.70 3.74
CA VAL A 118 -18.50 11.26 5.00
C VAL A 118 -19.42 12.42 5.30
N ASN A 119 -20.15 12.36 6.40
CA ASN A 119 -21.06 13.46 6.77
C ASN A 119 -20.27 14.74 7.07
N LYS A 120 -20.93 15.90 7.03
CA LYS A 120 -20.29 17.21 7.22
C LYS A 120 -19.45 17.28 8.50
N ALA A 121 -19.97 16.76 9.62
CA ALA A 121 -19.25 16.76 10.89
C ALA A 121 -17.92 15.97 10.83
N LYS A 122 -17.92 14.80 10.17
CA LYS A 122 -16.70 14.02 9.95
C LYS A 122 -15.75 14.73 8.97
N GLN A 123 -16.26 15.38 7.92
CA GLN A 123 -15.41 16.15 7.00
C GLN A 123 -14.67 17.28 7.74
N GLU A 124 -15.39 18.07 8.56
CA GLU A 124 -14.78 19.13 9.38
C GLU A 124 -13.73 18.58 10.37
N LYS A 125 -14.03 17.45 11.01
CA LYS A 125 -13.04 16.76 11.86
C LYS A 125 -11.78 16.41 11.06
N TYR A 126 -11.93 15.81 9.88
CA TYR A 126 -10.80 15.41 9.04
C TYR A 126 -10.02 16.61 8.48
N ARG A 127 -10.68 17.71 8.12
CA ARG A 127 -10.01 18.98 7.78
C ARG A 127 -9.12 19.44 8.95
N THR A 128 -9.63 19.35 10.17
CA THR A 128 -8.86 19.72 11.37
C THR A 128 -7.68 18.76 11.62
N LEU A 129 -7.89 17.45 11.45
CA LEU A 129 -6.82 16.44 11.52
C LEU A 129 -5.73 16.68 10.48
N ALA A 130 -6.11 17.04 9.26
CA ALA A 130 -5.17 17.40 8.19
C ALA A 130 -4.33 18.64 8.54
N LEU A 131 -4.94 19.67 9.13
CA LEU A 131 -4.18 20.84 9.61
C LEU A 131 -3.18 20.47 10.70
N MET A 132 -3.56 19.60 11.66
CA MET A 132 -2.65 19.12 12.69
C MET A 132 -1.50 18.29 12.09
N TYR A 133 -1.83 17.40 11.14
CA TYR A 133 -0.82 16.59 10.46
C TYR A 133 0.16 17.47 9.67
N ALA A 134 -0.33 18.45 8.90
CA ALA A 134 0.49 19.39 8.15
C ALA A 134 1.41 20.23 9.06
N ALA A 135 0.92 20.67 10.22
CA ALA A 135 1.72 21.43 11.17
C ALA A 135 2.93 20.64 11.71
N LEU A 136 2.82 19.31 11.80
CA LEU A 136 3.91 18.42 12.21
C LEU A 136 4.84 18.04 11.04
N HIS A 137 4.44 18.30 9.79
CA HIS A 137 5.18 17.91 8.59
C HIS A 137 5.36 19.10 7.64
N PRO A 138 6.29 20.04 7.92
CA PRO A 138 6.43 21.29 7.15
C PRO A 138 6.78 21.12 5.67
N ALA A 139 7.30 19.95 5.27
CA ALA A 139 7.62 19.64 3.87
C ALA A 139 6.41 19.13 3.07
N LEU A 140 5.25 18.94 3.72
CA LEU A 140 4.04 18.46 3.08
C LEU A 140 3.50 19.53 2.11
N THR A 141 3.17 19.11 0.89
CA THR A 141 2.67 20.00 -0.17
C THR A 141 1.19 19.76 -0.50
N SER A 142 0.67 18.57 -0.23
CA SER A 142 -0.72 18.21 -0.54
C SER A 142 -1.26 17.15 0.43
N ILE A 143 -2.54 17.31 0.82
CA ILE A 143 -3.32 16.31 1.55
C ILE A 143 -4.58 15.97 0.77
N ARG A 144 -4.86 14.68 0.64
CA ARG A 144 -6.12 14.12 0.10
C ARG A 144 -6.85 13.31 1.17
N PHE A 145 -8.18 13.29 1.09
CA PHE A 145 -9.02 12.48 1.95
C PHE A 145 -9.61 11.32 1.16
N ASP A 146 -9.33 10.09 1.58
CA ASP A 146 -9.88 8.89 0.95
C ASP A 146 -10.77 8.13 1.95
N VAL A 147 -11.69 7.32 1.43
CA VAL A 147 -12.48 6.37 2.24
C VAL A 147 -12.32 4.98 1.67
N VAL A 148 -12.03 4.01 2.54
CA VAL A 148 -12.03 2.59 2.20
C VAL A 148 -13.17 1.91 2.94
N ALA A 149 -14.16 1.43 2.19
CA ALA A 149 -15.29 0.70 2.74
C ALA A 149 -15.12 -0.81 2.52
N ILE A 150 -15.30 -1.59 3.57
CA ILE A 150 -15.05 -3.03 3.62
C ILE A 150 -16.27 -3.74 4.18
N ASN A 151 -16.73 -4.74 3.43
CA ASN A 151 -17.73 -5.71 3.86
C ASN A 151 -17.05 -7.06 4.09
N LEU A 152 -16.94 -7.48 5.35
CA LEU A 152 -16.46 -8.80 5.74
C LEU A 152 -17.58 -9.83 5.51
N VAL A 153 -17.33 -10.81 4.63
CA VAL A 153 -18.30 -11.84 4.22
C VAL A 153 -18.01 -13.18 4.89
N ALA A 154 -16.72 -13.51 5.05
CA ALA A 154 -16.22 -14.67 5.80
C ALA A 154 -14.87 -14.28 6.44
N PRO A 155 -14.31 -15.07 7.38
CA PRO A 155 -13.04 -14.74 8.03
C PRO A 155 -11.90 -14.37 7.07
N SER A 156 -11.88 -14.99 5.89
CA SER A 156 -10.88 -14.77 4.83
C SER A 156 -11.43 -14.12 3.57
N THR A 157 -12.69 -13.67 3.57
CA THR A 157 -13.36 -13.13 2.37
C THR A 157 -13.98 -11.78 2.67
N ALA A 158 -13.55 -10.76 1.93
CA ALA A 158 -14.09 -9.42 2.03
C ALA A 158 -14.33 -8.82 0.64
N SER A 159 -15.28 -7.90 0.56
CA SER A 159 -15.43 -6.99 -0.58
C SER A 159 -15.05 -5.58 -0.16
N LEU A 160 -14.36 -4.86 -1.04
CA LEU A 160 -13.79 -3.54 -0.73
C LEU A 160 -14.14 -2.54 -1.83
N ARG A 161 -14.39 -1.30 -1.42
CA ARG A 161 -14.47 -0.14 -2.31
C ARG A 161 -13.61 0.99 -1.75
N HIS A 162 -12.84 1.62 -2.64
CA HIS A 162 -12.00 2.77 -2.31
C HIS A 162 -12.50 4.00 -3.05
N LEU A 163 -12.96 4.99 -2.29
CA LEU A 163 -13.33 6.31 -2.80
C LEU A 163 -12.13 7.25 -2.63
N ILE A 164 -11.48 7.57 -3.75
CA ILE A 164 -10.36 8.49 -3.82
C ILE A 164 -10.89 9.92 -3.83
N GLY A 165 -10.36 10.80 -2.99
CA GLY A 165 -10.83 12.19 -2.90
C GLY A 165 -12.28 12.28 -2.45
N ALA A 166 -12.64 11.53 -1.39
CA ALA A 166 -14.00 11.37 -0.90
C ALA A 166 -14.68 12.70 -0.54
N PHE A 167 -13.91 13.72 -0.16
CA PHE A 167 -14.34 15.10 0.00
C PHE A 167 -13.14 16.04 -0.15
N SER A 168 -13.44 17.33 -0.34
CA SER A 168 -12.44 18.39 -0.57
C SER A 168 -12.40 19.39 0.59
N TRP A 169 -11.44 20.31 0.57
CA TRP A 169 -11.35 21.38 1.57
C TRP A 169 -12.56 22.32 1.54
N ASP A 170 -13.13 22.56 0.37
CA ASP A 170 -14.29 23.43 0.17
C ASP A 170 -15.54 22.59 -0.14
N GLU A 171 -16.69 22.97 0.44
CA GLU A 171 -18.01 22.60 -0.10
C GLU A 171 -18.44 23.75 -1.05
N GLN A 172 -18.68 23.45 -2.33
CA GLN A 172 -19.47 24.33 -3.21
C GLN A 172 -20.95 24.19 -2.88
#